data_AF-A0AAP0SAI5-F1
#
_entry.id   AF-A0AAP0SAI5-F1
#
_cell.length_a   1.000
_cell.length_b   1.000
_cell.length_c   1.000
_cell.angle_alpha   90.00
_cell.angle_beta   90.00
_cell.angle_gamma   90.00
#
_symmetry.space_group_name_H-M   'P 1'
#
loop_
_entity.id
_entity.type
_entity.pdbx_description
1 polymer ?
#
loop_
_entity_poly.entity_id
_entity_poly.type
_entity_poly.pdbx_seq_one_letter_code
_entity_poly.pdbx_strand_id
1 'polypeptide(L)'
;MSSKLGPIRLVEFGHRIHLRQRAGSSSAIPALEMLKPRPLRPQPIPKRREAGLEGKVAFITGGASGIGECTAKLFVQHGAKVVIADVQDELGLSVCEALGTTNSTFIHCDVTDESQIKNAIDKTVETYGKLDIMFNNAGIADENKPRIIDNEKADFERVLSINVTGVFLGIKHAARVMIPAKSGSIISSASVSSYVGGAASHAYCCSKHAVLGLTKNAAVELGQFGIRVNCLAPYALATPLATSFVKLKDEELEHVMNSLANLKGVTLKAIDVANAALYLASDEARYVSGHNLFIDGGFSIVNPSFHMFQYPDS
;
A
#
# COMPACT_ATOMS: atom_id res chain seq x y z
N MET A 1 -0.14 41.27 36.87
CA MET A 1 0.64 42.38 36.30
C MET A 1 2.01 41.86 35.87
N SER A 2 2.16 41.71 34.55
CA SER A 2 3.37 41.67 33.70
C SER A 2 4.68 41.03 34.21
N SER A 3 4.94 39.78 33.81
CA SER A 3 6.29 39.26 33.57
C SER A 3 6.70 39.49 32.10
N LYS A 4 7.87 40.09 31.87
CA LYS A 4 8.39 40.45 30.54
C LYS A 4 9.04 39.24 29.87
N LEU A 5 8.53 38.84 28.70
CA LEU A 5 9.21 37.95 27.75
C LEU A 5 10.14 38.77 26.84
N GLY A 6 11.42 38.37 26.78
CA GLY A 6 12.42 38.95 25.88
C GLY A 6 12.32 38.38 24.46
N PRO A 7 12.95 39.03 23.45
CA PRO A 7 12.77 38.67 22.04
C PRO A 7 13.55 37.42 21.64
N ILE A 8 12.89 36.56 20.88
CA ILE A 8 13.44 35.34 20.27
C ILE A 8 14.34 35.74 19.10
N ARG A 9 15.61 35.29 19.10
CA ARG A 9 16.55 35.46 17.98
C ARG A 9 16.29 34.40 16.90
N LEU A 10 16.04 34.86 15.68
CA LEU A 10 16.10 34.06 14.46
C LEU A 10 17.57 33.74 14.15
N VAL A 11 17.92 32.46 13.96
CA VAL A 11 19.25 32.07 13.50
C VAL A 11 19.23 32.03 11.98
N GLU A 12 19.74 33.09 11.33
CA GLU A 12 20.03 33.09 9.89
C GLU A 12 21.39 32.41 9.63
N PHE A 13 21.38 31.35 8.83
CA PHE A 13 22.60 30.78 8.24
C PHE A 13 23.02 31.62 7.02
N GLY A 14 23.86 32.63 7.25
CA GLY A 14 24.47 33.43 6.20
C GLY A 14 25.77 32.80 5.67
N HIS A 15 25.73 32.19 4.49
CA HIS A 15 26.96 31.91 3.72
C HIS A 15 27.43 33.21 3.04
N ARG A 16 28.50 33.82 3.58
CA ARG A 16 29.19 34.96 2.96
C ARG A 16 30.00 34.51 1.75
N ILE A 17 29.57 34.88 0.55
CA ILE A 17 30.42 34.89 -0.64
C ILE A 17 31.26 36.18 -0.61
N HIS A 18 32.58 36.05 -0.49
CA HIS A 18 33.51 37.17 -0.64
C HIS A 18 33.62 37.55 -2.12
N LEU A 19 32.93 38.62 -2.54
CA LEU A 19 33.18 39.27 -3.82
C LEU A 19 34.29 40.33 -3.64
N ARG A 20 35.50 39.99 -4.09
CA ARG A 20 36.56 40.98 -4.33
C ARG A 20 36.15 41.85 -5.52
N GLN A 21 35.79 43.11 -5.29
CA GLN A 21 35.73 44.11 -6.36
C GLN A 21 37.16 44.44 -6.82
N ARG A 22 37.45 44.16 -8.10
CA ARG A 22 38.49 44.88 -8.84
C ARG A 22 37.79 45.86 -9.77
N ALA A 23 38.14 47.14 -9.60
CA ALA A 23 37.80 48.18 -10.55
C ALA A 23 38.62 48.00 -11.84
N GLY A 24 37.98 48.22 -13.01
CA GLY A 24 38.70 48.53 -14.24
C GLY A 24 38.24 47.79 -15.49
N SER A 25 37.86 48.60 -16.48
CA SER A 25 37.72 48.33 -17.92
C SER A 25 36.40 47.70 -18.42
N SER A 26 35.70 48.54 -19.18
CA SER A 26 34.66 48.21 -20.14
C SER A 26 35.12 47.08 -21.07
N SER A 27 34.43 45.94 -21.02
CA SER A 27 34.40 44.99 -22.12
C SER A 27 33.02 44.32 -22.13
N ALA A 28 32.43 44.23 -23.33
CA ALA A 28 31.09 43.74 -23.57
C ALA A 28 30.89 42.32 -23.00
N ILE A 29 29.72 42.08 -22.40
CA ILE A 29 29.25 40.74 -22.05
C ILE A 29 29.16 39.94 -23.35
N PRO A 30 29.81 38.77 -23.51
CA PRO A 30 29.62 37.95 -24.68
C PRO A 30 28.16 37.48 -24.71
N ALA A 31 27.49 37.64 -25.85
CA ALA A 31 26.18 37.06 -26.07
C ALA A 31 26.24 35.56 -25.72
N LEU A 32 25.38 35.15 -24.79
CA LEU A 32 25.21 33.75 -24.42
C LEU A 32 24.68 33.03 -25.67
N GLU A 33 25.55 32.37 -26.41
CA GLU A 33 25.16 31.55 -27.55
C GLU A 33 24.27 30.44 -27.00
N MET A 34 22.95 30.54 -27.23
CA MET A 34 21.99 29.54 -26.82
C MET A 34 22.36 28.23 -27.51
N LEU A 35 23.02 27.33 -26.77
CA LEU A 35 23.32 25.97 -27.20
C LEU A 35 22.04 25.36 -27.76
N LYS A 36 22.01 25.12 -29.07
CA LYS A 36 20.89 24.46 -29.74
C LYS A 36 20.58 23.16 -28.98
N PRO A 37 19.32 22.92 -28.58
CA PRO A 37 18.97 21.72 -27.84
C PRO A 37 19.43 20.50 -28.64
N ARG A 38 20.30 19.70 -28.02
CA ARG A 38 20.79 18.45 -28.61
C ARG A 38 19.56 17.54 -28.80
N PRO A 39 19.32 17.01 -30.01
CA PRO A 39 18.17 16.13 -30.23
C PRO A 39 18.27 14.93 -29.27
N LEU A 40 17.22 14.72 -28.47
CA LEU A 40 17.12 13.57 -27.57
C LEU A 40 17.17 12.31 -28.43
N ARG A 41 18.20 11.48 -28.24
CA ARG A 41 18.22 10.14 -28.84
C ARG A 41 17.04 9.34 -28.27
N PRO A 42 16.19 8.73 -29.12
CA PRO A 42 15.18 7.80 -28.65
C PRO A 42 15.86 6.68 -27.88
N GLN A 43 15.51 6.52 -26.60
CA GLN A 43 15.96 5.37 -25.84
C GLN A 43 15.13 4.16 -26.30
N PRO A 44 15.76 3.01 -26.59
CA PRO A 44 15.02 1.82 -26.96
C PRO A 44 14.08 1.43 -25.80
N ILE A 45 12.78 1.39 -26.08
CA ILE A 45 11.77 0.89 -25.15
C ILE A 45 12.02 -0.62 -25.03
N PRO A 46 12.33 -1.16 -23.83
CA PRO A 46 12.46 -2.59 -23.65
C PRO A 46 11.18 -3.29 -24.13
N LYS A 47 11.30 -4.41 -24.85
CA LYS A 47 10.14 -5.24 -25.18
C LYS A 47 9.38 -5.54 -23.89
N ARG A 48 8.07 -5.25 -23.89
CA ARG A 48 7.14 -5.45 -22.77
C ARG A 48 7.30 -6.90 -22.27
N ARG A 49 8.01 -7.09 -21.17
CA ARG A 49 7.82 -8.31 -20.38
C ARG A 49 6.44 -8.15 -19.76
N GLU A 50 5.63 -9.21 -19.78
CA GLU A 50 4.48 -9.27 -18.87
C GLU A 50 5.02 -9.04 -17.45
N ALA A 51 4.28 -8.32 -16.60
CA ALA A 51 4.69 -8.05 -15.23
C ALA A 51 4.87 -9.39 -14.50
N GLY A 52 6.09 -9.91 -14.54
CA GLY A 52 6.41 -11.27 -14.16
C GLY A 52 7.01 -11.28 -12.77
N LEU A 53 6.57 -12.23 -11.96
CA LEU A 53 7.13 -12.51 -10.64
C LEU A 53 8.02 -13.75 -10.65
N GLU A 54 8.53 -14.14 -11.83
CA GLU A 54 9.36 -15.32 -12.01
C GLU A 54 10.56 -15.32 -11.05
N GLY A 55 10.66 -16.40 -10.27
CA GLY A 55 11.69 -16.56 -9.27
C GLY A 55 11.61 -15.60 -8.07
N LYS A 56 10.52 -14.84 -7.90
CA LYS A 56 10.26 -14.01 -6.71
C LYS A 56 9.60 -14.85 -5.62
N VAL A 57 9.85 -14.48 -4.36
CA VAL A 57 9.20 -15.07 -3.18
C VAL A 57 8.33 -14.01 -2.53
N ALA A 58 7.03 -14.30 -2.41
CA ALA A 58 6.04 -13.43 -1.80
C ALA A 58 5.52 -14.03 -0.49
N PHE A 59 5.39 -13.19 0.54
CA PHE A 59 4.74 -13.51 1.80
C PHE A 59 3.46 -12.68 1.92
N ILE A 60 2.32 -13.33 2.10
CA ILE A 60 1.00 -12.68 2.11
C ILE A 60 0.30 -13.02 3.43
N THR A 61 0.06 -12.00 4.26
CA THR A 61 -0.76 -12.17 5.47
C THR A 61 -2.25 -12.10 5.11
N GLY A 62 -3.09 -12.85 5.81
CA GLY A 62 -4.52 -12.91 5.46
C GLY A 62 -4.74 -13.59 4.11
N GLY A 63 -3.86 -14.52 3.74
CA GLY A 63 -3.81 -15.15 2.42
C GLY A 63 -4.80 -16.31 2.23
N ALA A 64 -5.54 -16.70 3.28
CA ALA A 64 -6.46 -17.84 3.20
C ALA A 64 -7.82 -17.50 2.56
N SER A 65 -8.13 -16.21 2.32
CA SER A 65 -9.40 -15.80 1.72
C SER A 65 -9.34 -14.45 1.02
N GLY A 66 -10.41 -14.11 0.28
CA GLY A 66 -10.66 -12.77 -0.25
C GLY A 66 -9.54 -12.24 -1.15
N ILE A 67 -9.09 -11.00 -0.87
CA ILE A 67 -8.02 -10.35 -1.63
C ILE A 67 -6.69 -11.10 -1.51
N GLY A 68 -6.38 -11.63 -0.32
CA GLY A 68 -5.11 -12.32 -0.07
C GLY A 68 -5.00 -13.61 -0.87
N GLU A 69 -6.04 -14.44 -0.83
CA GLU A 69 -6.13 -15.67 -1.65
C GLU A 69 -6.07 -15.37 -3.14
N CYS A 70 -6.84 -14.38 -3.61
CA CYS A 70 -6.85 -13.99 -5.02
C CYS A 70 -5.47 -13.50 -5.48
N THR A 71 -4.77 -12.75 -4.63
CA THR A 71 -3.41 -12.29 -4.89
C THR A 71 -2.41 -13.45 -4.89
N ALA A 72 -2.53 -14.40 -3.97
CA ALA A 72 -1.70 -15.61 -3.96
C ALA A 72 -1.85 -16.41 -5.27
N LYS A 73 -3.09 -16.62 -5.72
CA LYS A 73 -3.41 -17.25 -7.01
C LYS A 73 -2.75 -16.54 -8.18
N LEU A 74 -2.92 -15.22 -8.27
CA LEU A 74 -2.34 -14.43 -9.34
C LEU A 74 -0.80 -14.46 -9.30
N PHE A 75 -0.20 -14.35 -8.12
CA PHE A 75 1.26 -14.31 -7.99
C PHE A 75 1.90 -15.64 -8.40
N VAL A 76 1.31 -16.78 -8.03
CA VAL A 76 1.75 -18.11 -8.51
C VAL A 76 1.62 -18.23 -10.02
N GLN A 77 0.51 -17.75 -10.61
CA GLN A 77 0.33 -17.72 -12.07
C GLN A 77 1.41 -16.91 -12.80
N HIS A 78 1.96 -15.88 -12.12
CA HIS A 78 3.06 -15.05 -12.62
C HIS A 78 4.46 -15.54 -12.22
N GLY A 79 4.59 -16.78 -11.72
CA GLY A 79 5.87 -17.44 -11.46
C GLY A 79 6.48 -17.19 -10.07
N ALA A 80 5.72 -16.59 -9.15
CA ALA A 80 6.17 -16.42 -7.78
C ALA A 80 6.04 -17.72 -6.97
N LYS A 81 6.93 -17.90 -5.99
CA LYS A 81 6.67 -18.76 -4.84
C LYS A 81 5.92 -17.95 -3.78
N VAL A 82 4.85 -18.49 -3.21
CA VAL A 82 3.97 -17.75 -2.29
C VAL A 82 3.86 -18.44 -0.94
N VAL A 83 4.16 -17.71 0.13
CA VAL A 83 3.85 -18.11 1.50
C VAL A 83 2.53 -17.47 1.92
N ILE A 84 1.57 -18.31 2.27
CA ILE A 84 0.26 -17.92 2.82
C ILE A 84 0.38 -17.95 4.34
N ALA A 85 0.25 -16.79 4.97
CA ALA A 85 0.25 -16.63 6.41
C ALA A 85 -1.16 -16.22 6.88
N ASP A 86 -1.79 -17.07 7.68
CA ASP A 86 -3.16 -16.84 8.16
C ASP A 86 -3.38 -17.56 9.49
N VAL A 87 -4.46 -17.23 10.20
CA VAL A 87 -4.91 -17.96 11.40
C VAL A 87 -5.92 -19.06 11.06
N GLN A 88 -6.45 -19.07 9.83
CA GLN A 88 -7.41 -20.05 9.34
C GLN A 88 -6.71 -21.23 8.66
N ASP A 89 -6.24 -22.18 9.47
CA ASP A 89 -5.39 -23.29 9.01
C ASP A 89 -5.99 -24.11 7.87
N GLU A 90 -7.23 -24.57 8.01
CA GLU A 90 -7.89 -25.42 7.02
C GLU A 90 -8.06 -24.70 5.67
N LEU A 91 -8.47 -23.43 5.70
CA LEU A 91 -8.61 -22.63 4.49
C LEU A 91 -7.25 -22.34 3.84
N GLY A 92 -6.24 -21.95 4.64
CA GLY A 92 -4.90 -21.66 4.13
C GLY A 92 -4.22 -22.88 3.51
N LEU A 93 -4.41 -24.07 4.09
CA LEU A 93 -3.94 -25.34 3.52
C LEU A 93 -4.68 -25.67 2.21
N SER A 94 -6.01 -25.52 2.18
CA SER A 94 -6.80 -25.76 0.98
C SER A 94 -6.38 -24.84 -0.19
N VAL A 95 -6.07 -23.58 0.09
CA VAL A 95 -5.54 -22.66 -0.92
C VAL A 95 -4.18 -23.16 -1.44
N CYS A 96 -3.27 -23.60 -0.57
CA CYS A 96 -1.98 -24.15 -0.99
C CYS A 96 -2.11 -25.43 -1.84
N GLU A 97 -3.06 -26.30 -1.53
CA GLU A 97 -3.36 -27.49 -2.33
C GLU A 97 -3.81 -27.09 -3.75
N ALA A 98 -4.71 -26.11 -3.86
CA ALA A 98 -5.20 -25.62 -5.15
C ALA A 98 -4.11 -24.90 -5.99
N LEU A 99 -3.12 -24.27 -5.34
CA LEU A 99 -2.00 -23.59 -6.00
C LEU A 99 -0.84 -24.52 -6.39
N GLY A 100 -0.82 -25.73 -5.84
CA GLY A 100 0.28 -26.67 -5.95
C GLY A 100 1.34 -26.43 -4.87
N THR A 101 1.59 -27.47 -4.06
CA THR A 101 2.48 -27.44 -2.88
C THR A 101 3.96 -27.14 -3.19
N THR A 102 4.36 -27.16 -4.46
CA THR A 102 5.70 -26.77 -4.90
C THR A 102 5.86 -25.26 -5.09
N ASN A 103 4.75 -24.53 -5.27
CA ASN A 103 4.71 -23.09 -5.51
C ASN A 103 4.14 -22.31 -4.32
N SER A 104 3.52 -23.00 -3.36
CA SER A 104 2.96 -22.36 -2.18
C SER A 104 3.20 -23.12 -0.88
N THR A 105 3.31 -22.39 0.22
CA THR A 105 3.41 -22.95 1.58
C THR A 105 2.50 -22.20 2.53
N PHE A 106 1.78 -22.94 3.38
CA PHE A 106 0.98 -22.36 4.45
C PHE A 106 1.79 -22.28 5.75
N ILE A 107 1.64 -21.19 6.50
CA ILE A 107 2.17 -21.03 7.85
C ILE A 107 1.09 -20.39 8.73
N HIS A 108 0.72 -21.05 9.83
CA HIS A 108 -0.12 -20.43 10.85
C HIS A 108 0.57 -19.18 11.40
N CYS A 109 -0.09 -18.03 11.35
CA CYS A 109 0.48 -16.78 11.80
C CYS A 109 -0.61 -15.79 12.24
N ASP A 110 -0.72 -15.57 13.55
CA ASP A 110 -1.37 -14.40 14.10
C ASP A 110 -0.44 -13.19 13.98
N VAL A 111 -0.84 -12.21 13.16
CA VAL A 111 -0.04 -11.00 12.91
C VAL A 111 0.12 -10.10 14.16
N THR A 112 -0.68 -10.32 15.20
CA THR A 112 -0.56 -9.60 16.48
C THR A 112 0.52 -10.19 17.40
N ASP A 113 0.96 -11.41 17.13
CA ASP A 113 2.05 -12.09 17.82
C ASP A 113 3.37 -11.86 17.06
N GLU A 114 4.23 -11.01 17.61
CA GLU A 114 5.53 -10.70 17.00
C GLU A 114 6.41 -11.93 16.79
N SER A 115 6.33 -12.93 17.68
CA SER A 115 7.13 -14.14 17.55
C SER A 115 6.70 -14.98 16.34
N GLN A 116 5.39 -15.07 16.09
CA GLN A 116 4.84 -15.84 14.97
C GLN A 116 5.23 -15.23 13.64
N ILE A 117 5.03 -13.92 13.44
CA ILE A 117 5.38 -13.26 12.17
C ILE A 117 6.89 -13.26 11.92
N LYS A 118 7.70 -13.08 12.96
CA LYS A 118 9.16 -13.21 12.85
C LYS A 118 9.54 -14.61 12.38
N ASN A 119 9.00 -15.65 13.02
CA ASN A 119 9.32 -17.04 12.71
C ASN A 119 8.80 -17.45 11.32
N ALA A 120 7.63 -16.97 10.92
CA ALA A 120 7.08 -17.23 9.59
C ALA A 120 7.95 -16.63 8.48
N ILE A 121 8.47 -15.41 8.69
CA ILE A 121 9.42 -14.78 7.76
C ILE A 121 10.76 -15.52 7.76
N ASP A 122 11.28 -15.92 8.93
CA ASP A 122 12.51 -16.73 9.01
C ASP A 122 12.34 -18.06 8.25
N LYS A 123 11.20 -18.75 8.42
CA LYS A 123 10.87 -19.99 7.70
C LYS A 123 10.75 -19.77 6.19
N THR A 124 10.22 -18.63 5.77
CA THR A 124 10.14 -18.25 4.35
C THR A 124 11.53 -18.14 3.73
N VAL A 125 12.45 -17.45 4.41
CA VAL A 125 13.84 -17.31 3.96
C VAL A 125 14.57 -18.66 4.02
N GLU A 126 14.34 -19.48 5.04
CA GLU A 126 14.90 -20.84 5.13
C GLU A 126 14.45 -21.72 3.96
N THR A 127 13.17 -21.65 3.61
CA THR A 127 12.54 -22.52 2.59
C THR A 127 12.90 -22.09 1.17
N TYR A 128 12.88 -20.78 0.90
CA TYR A 128 13.01 -20.24 -0.47
C TYR A 128 14.30 -19.43 -0.69
N GLY A 129 15.14 -19.30 0.34
CA GLY A 129 16.43 -18.59 0.30
C GLY A 129 16.34 -17.06 0.37
N LYS A 130 15.13 -16.47 0.25
CA LYS A 130 14.93 -15.03 0.21
C LYS A 130 13.46 -14.64 0.46
N LEU A 131 13.24 -13.33 0.60
CA LEU A 131 11.92 -12.70 0.58
C LEU A 131 12.00 -11.48 -0.33
N ASP A 132 11.25 -11.47 -1.42
CA ASP A 132 11.22 -10.33 -2.37
C ASP A 132 10.00 -9.43 -2.14
N ILE A 133 8.87 -10.01 -1.75
CA ILE A 133 7.58 -9.30 -1.65
C ILE A 133 6.94 -9.59 -0.29
N MET A 134 6.59 -8.53 0.45
CA MET A 134 5.73 -8.62 1.63
C MET A 134 4.40 -7.96 1.32
N PHE A 135 3.29 -8.69 1.45
CA PHE A 135 1.94 -8.12 1.35
C PHE A 135 1.22 -8.24 2.69
N ASN A 136 1.19 -7.13 3.43
CA ASN A 136 0.41 -6.97 4.65
C ASN A 136 -1.07 -6.79 4.31
N ASN A 137 -1.77 -7.90 4.07
CA ASN A 137 -3.18 -7.90 3.69
C ASN A 137 -4.14 -8.23 4.84
N ALA A 138 -3.70 -8.97 5.86
CA ALA A 138 -4.53 -9.29 7.03
C ALA A 138 -5.17 -8.03 7.64
N GLY A 139 -6.46 -8.14 7.94
CA GLY A 139 -7.21 -7.04 8.54
C GLY A 139 -8.61 -7.46 8.94
N ILE A 140 -9.21 -6.68 9.82
CA ILE A 140 -10.57 -6.85 10.33
C ILE A 140 -11.32 -5.52 10.36
N ALA A 141 -12.63 -5.59 10.49
CA ALA A 141 -13.48 -4.46 10.85
C ALA A 141 -14.26 -4.76 12.13
N ASP A 142 -14.61 -3.72 12.86
CA ASP A 142 -15.58 -3.71 13.96
C ASP A 142 -16.98 -3.36 13.45
N GLU A 143 -18.00 -3.52 14.31
CA GLU A 143 -19.37 -3.16 13.97
C GLU A 143 -19.49 -1.64 13.75
N ASN A 144 -20.19 -1.25 12.68
CA ASN A 144 -20.44 0.15 12.41
C ASN A 144 -21.53 0.71 13.33
N LYS A 145 -21.14 1.50 14.33
CA LYS A 145 -22.07 2.16 15.26
C LYS A 145 -22.34 3.61 14.82
N PRO A 146 -23.61 4.08 14.81
CA PRO A 146 -23.94 5.43 14.35
C PRO A 146 -23.32 6.58 15.16
N ARG A 147 -23.03 6.35 16.44
CA ARG A 147 -22.49 7.38 17.34
C ARG A 147 -21.16 6.94 17.92
N ILE A 148 -20.20 7.88 17.99
CA ILE A 148 -18.89 7.62 18.58
C ILE A 148 -18.97 7.15 20.05
N ILE A 149 -19.94 7.66 20.81
CA ILE A 149 -20.13 7.34 22.24
C ILE A 149 -20.59 5.91 22.51
N ASP A 150 -21.04 5.17 21.48
CA ASP A 150 -21.45 3.77 21.62
C ASP A 150 -20.30 2.80 21.35
N ASN A 151 -19.12 3.29 20.95
CA ASN A 151 -17.99 2.44 20.58
C ASN A 151 -17.24 1.97 21.82
N GLU A 152 -16.86 0.69 21.81
CA GLU A 152 -16.12 0.08 22.91
C GLU A 152 -14.62 0.24 22.70
N LYS A 153 -13.90 0.56 23.77
CA LYS A 153 -12.44 0.63 23.77
C LYS A 153 -11.81 -0.67 23.25
N ALA A 154 -12.34 -1.82 23.67
CA ALA A 154 -11.81 -3.14 23.32
C ALA A 154 -11.90 -3.42 21.81
N ASP A 155 -12.98 -3.03 21.15
CA ASP A 155 -13.13 -3.17 19.70
C ASP A 155 -12.15 -2.29 18.94
N PHE A 156 -11.99 -1.05 19.40
CA PHE A 156 -11.03 -0.11 18.83
C PHE A 156 -9.60 -0.64 18.92
N GLU A 157 -9.18 -1.11 20.10
CA GLU A 157 -7.86 -1.69 20.33
C GLU A 157 -7.65 -2.97 19.52
N ARG A 158 -8.66 -3.84 19.40
CA ARG A 158 -8.59 -5.06 18.60
C ARG A 158 -8.36 -4.76 17.12
N VAL A 159 -9.10 -3.82 16.54
CA VAL A 159 -8.91 -3.39 15.15
C VAL A 159 -7.52 -2.80 14.95
N LEU A 160 -7.03 -1.95 15.85
CA LEU A 160 -5.68 -1.38 15.74
C LEU A 160 -4.58 -2.43 15.90
N SER A 161 -4.75 -3.40 16.81
CA SER A 161 -3.79 -4.49 17.02
C SER A 161 -3.53 -5.25 15.71
N ILE A 162 -4.59 -5.63 15.00
CA ILE A 162 -4.46 -6.38 13.74
C ILE A 162 -4.07 -5.45 12.59
N ASN A 163 -4.83 -4.39 12.35
CA ASN A 163 -4.70 -3.57 11.14
C ASN A 163 -3.49 -2.62 11.17
N VAL A 164 -2.97 -2.27 12.35
CA VAL A 164 -1.84 -1.33 12.49
C VAL A 164 -0.62 -2.03 13.04
N THR A 165 -0.72 -2.63 14.23
CA THR A 165 0.44 -3.31 14.85
C THR A 165 0.88 -4.50 14.01
N GLY A 166 -0.05 -5.30 13.49
CA GLY A 166 0.28 -6.41 12.57
C GLY A 166 1.00 -5.94 11.30
N VAL A 167 0.56 -4.84 10.69
CA VAL A 167 1.24 -4.23 9.53
C VAL A 167 2.64 -3.73 9.92
N PHE A 168 2.78 -3.06 11.06
CA PHE A 168 4.07 -2.62 11.57
C PHE A 168 5.04 -3.78 11.76
N LEU A 169 4.61 -4.87 12.39
CA LEU A 169 5.43 -6.06 12.59
C LEU A 169 5.82 -6.71 11.26
N GLY A 170 4.89 -6.76 10.30
CA GLY A 170 5.17 -7.28 8.96
C GLY A 170 6.20 -6.45 8.21
N ILE A 171 6.08 -5.12 8.23
CA ILE A 171 7.09 -4.21 7.66
C ILE A 171 8.44 -4.41 8.36
N LYS A 172 8.47 -4.40 9.70
CA LYS A 172 9.68 -4.53 10.51
C LYS A 172 10.46 -5.80 10.17
N HIS A 173 9.79 -6.94 10.17
CA HIS A 173 10.45 -8.24 9.98
C HIS A 173 10.76 -8.53 8.50
N ALA A 174 9.97 -8.03 7.56
CA ALA A 174 10.32 -8.08 6.14
C ALA A 174 11.56 -7.21 5.86
N ALA A 175 11.59 -5.98 6.38
CA ALA A 175 12.73 -5.08 6.25
C ALA A 175 14.01 -5.69 6.81
N ARG A 176 13.94 -6.37 7.97
CA ARG A 176 15.09 -7.07 8.58
C ARG A 176 15.81 -8.01 7.60
N VAL A 177 15.07 -8.75 6.77
CA VAL A 177 15.64 -9.70 5.80
C VAL A 177 15.90 -9.07 4.42
N MET A 178 15.13 -8.05 4.04
CA MET A 178 15.28 -7.34 2.76
C MET A 178 16.45 -6.35 2.75
N ILE A 179 16.79 -5.71 3.88
CA ILE A 179 17.87 -4.71 3.97
C ILE A 179 19.24 -5.30 3.55
N PRO A 180 19.68 -6.47 4.05
CA PRO A 180 20.91 -7.09 3.59
C PRO A 180 20.89 -7.45 2.09
N ALA A 181 19.72 -7.83 1.56
CA ALA A 181 19.52 -8.14 0.15
C ALA A 181 19.46 -6.90 -0.77
N LYS A 182 19.34 -5.69 -0.18
CA LYS A 182 19.22 -4.40 -0.87
C LYS A 182 18.12 -4.37 -1.95
N SER A 183 17.05 -5.13 -1.73
CA SER A 183 15.92 -5.21 -2.64
C SER A 183 14.68 -5.69 -1.90
N GLY A 184 13.52 -5.22 -2.33
CA GLY A 184 12.24 -5.68 -1.79
C GLY A 184 11.07 -4.81 -2.21
N SER A 185 9.87 -5.37 -2.14
CA SER A 185 8.61 -4.65 -2.31
C SER A 185 7.67 -4.98 -1.15
N ILE A 186 7.33 -3.96 -0.37
CA ILE A 186 6.39 -4.06 0.74
C ILE A 186 5.09 -3.36 0.32
N ILE A 187 3.99 -4.08 0.42
CA ILE A 187 2.64 -3.62 0.08
C ILE A 187 1.78 -3.79 1.32
N SER A 188 0.94 -2.80 1.62
CA SER A 188 -0.02 -2.87 2.72
C SER A 188 -1.43 -2.57 2.23
N SER A 189 -2.41 -3.33 2.71
CA SER A 189 -3.82 -3.07 2.44
C SER A 189 -4.32 -1.89 3.27
N ALA A 190 -4.45 -0.73 2.61
CA ALA A 190 -5.17 0.42 3.13
C ALA A 190 -6.68 0.27 2.81
N SER A 191 -7.33 1.35 2.41
CA SER A 191 -8.73 1.41 1.96
C SER A 191 -9.01 2.82 1.44
N VAL A 192 -10.09 3.03 0.68
CA VAL A 192 -10.65 4.38 0.48
C VAL A 192 -10.86 5.13 1.81
N SER A 193 -11.11 4.42 2.92
CA SER A 193 -11.22 5.02 4.26
C SER A 193 -9.91 5.56 4.84
N SER A 194 -8.77 5.38 4.15
CA SER A 194 -7.51 6.07 4.46
C SER A 194 -7.48 7.53 4.00
N TYR A 195 -8.54 7.97 3.30
CA TYR A 195 -8.67 9.31 2.75
C TYR A 195 -10.08 9.88 2.94
N VAL A 196 -11.12 9.07 2.70
CA VAL A 196 -12.52 9.46 2.85
C VAL A 196 -13.02 9.15 4.26
N GLY A 197 -13.42 10.17 5.00
CA GLY A 197 -14.13 10.02 6.27
C GLY A 197 -15.59 9.56 6.07
N GLY A 198 -16.12 8.78 7.00
CA GLY A 198 -17.51 8.28 6.94
C GLY A 198 -17.73 7.07 6.04
N ALA A 199 -16.67 6.50 5.45
CA ALA A 199 -16.75 5.32 4.60
C ALA A 199 -16.71 3.98 5.36
N ALA A 200 -16.39 4.00 6.66
CA ALA A 200 -16.28 2.82 7.53
C ALA A 200 -16.40 3.23 9.01
N SER A 201 -16.35 2.24 9.92
CA SER A 201 -16.33 2.46 11.37
C SER A 201 -15.15 3.36 11.80
N HIS A 202 -15.26 3.94 13.00
CA HIS A 202 -14.22 4.82 13.55
C HIS A 202 -12.87 4.11 13.70
N ALA A 203 -12.86 2.88 14.24
CA ALA A 203 -11.62 2.13 14.43
C ALA A 203 -10.98 1.73 13.10
N TYR A 204 -11.79 1.25 12.15
CA TYR A 204 -11.29 0.86 10.83
C TYR A 204 -10.71 2.06 10.07
N CYS A 205 -11.45 3.17 9.99
CA CYS A 205 -11.00 4.39 9.33
C CYS A 205 -9.68 4.93 9.94
N CYS A 206 -9.59 4.97 11.28
CA CYS A 206 -8.37 5.31 12.00
C CYS A 206 -7.20 4.39 11.61
N SER A 207 -7.44 3.07 11.61
CA SER A 207 -6.41 2.09 11.28
C SER A 207 -5.86 2.26 9.85
N LYS A 208 -6.72 2.55 8.86
CA LYS A 208 -6.29 2.69 7.47
C LYS A 208 -5.56 4.01 7.19
N HIS A 209 -5.87 5.07 7.93
CA HIS A 209 -5.03 6.28 7.95
C HIS A 209 -3.66 6.00 8.60
N ALA A 210 -3.62 5.25 9.69
CA ALA A 210 -2.37 4.90 10.37
C ALA A 210 -1.44 4.06 9.46
N VAL A 211 -1.98 3.08 8.73
CA VAL A 211 -1.24 2.28 7.75
C VAL A 211 -0.61 3.16 6.66
N LEU A 212 -1.34 4.17 6.16
CA LEU A 212 -0.80 5.13 5.19
C LEU A 212 0.34 5.97 5.78
N GLY A 213 0.18 6.47 7.01
CA GLY A 213 1.21 7.22 7.71
C GLY A 213 2.49 6.39 7.93
N LEU A 214 2.33 5.13 8.35
CA LEU A 214 3.43 4.19 8.54
C LEU A 214 4.14 3.87 7.22
N THR A 215 3.38 3.62 6.15
CA THR A 215 3.92 3.33 4.81
C THR A 215 4.79 4.47 4.29
N LYS A 216 4.35 5.73 4.46
CA LYS A 216 5.13 6.91 4.05
C LYS A 216 6.46 7.01 4.80
N ASN A 217 6.47 6.78 6.11
CA ASN A 217 7.69 6.83 6.91
C ASN A 217 8.65 5.68 6.54
N ALA A 218 8.14 4.46 6.43
CA ALA A 218 8.93 3.29 6.04
C ALA A 218 9.51 3.43 4.62
N ALA A 219 8.78 4.04 3.68
CA ALA A 219 9.29 4.31 2.33
C ALA A 219 10.51 5.25 2.33
N VAL A 220 10.50 6.28 3.18
CA VAL A 220 11.62 7.24 3.31
C VAL A 220 12.85 6.54 3.87
N GLU A 221 12.68 5.73 4.93
CA GLU A 221 13.79 4.99 5.54
C GLU A 221 14.34 3.91 4.61
N LEU A 222 13.47 3.01 4.14
CA LEU A 222 13.87 1.78 3.47
C LEU A 222 14.30 1.98 2.01
N GLY A 223 13.96 3.13 1.42
CA GLY A 223 14.38 3.49 0.07
C GLY A 223 15.89 3.52 -0.13
N GLN A 224 16.67 3.89 0.91
CA GLN A 224 18.14 3.86 0.85
C GLN A 224 18.72 2.44 0.68
N PHE A 225 17.92 1.42 0.96
CA PHE A 225 18.26 0.01 0.79
C PHE A 225 17.59 -0.61 -0.44
N GLY A 226 17.03 0.18 -1.36
CA GLY A 226 16.38 -0.33 -2.57
C GLY A 226 15.05 -1.05 -2.32
N ILE A 227 14.41 -0.81 -1.16
CA ILE A 227 13.12 -1.40 -0.80
C ILE A 227 12.02 -0.38 -1.05
N ARG A 228 10.96 -0.80 -1.75
CA ARG A 228 9.78 0.02 -2.03
C ARG A 228 8.70 -0.30 -1.02
N VAL A 229 7.97 0.72 -0.55
CA VAL A 229 6.87 0.53 0.41
C VAL A 229 5.65 1.30 -0.07
N ASN A 230 4.52 0.63 -0.33
CA ASN A 230 3.32 1.24 -0.89
C ASN A 230 2.03 0.70 -0.25
N CYS A 231 0.92 1.41 -0.44
CA CYS A 231 -0.42 1.00 -0.07
C CYS A 231 -1.31 0.70 -1.29
N LEU A 232 -2.26 -0.21 -1.09
CA LEU A 232 -3.43 -0.37 -1.94
C LEU A 232 -4.67 0.15 -1.20
N ALA A 233 -5.44 1.03 -1.81
CA ALA A 233 -6.67 1.60 -1.25
C ALA A 233 -7.88 1.23 -2.13
N PRO A 234 -8.39 0.00 -2.02
CA PRO A 234 -9.58 -0.41 -2.74
C PRO A 234 -10.83 0.29 -2.19
N TYR A 235 -11.80 0.52 -3.09
CA TYR A 235 -13.20 0.72 -2.72
C TYR A 235 -13.80 -0.58 -2.17
N ALA A 236 -15.06 -0.58 -1.73
CA ALA A 236 -15.63 -1.82 -1.23
C ALA A 236 -15.89 -2.81 -2.38
N LEU A 237 -15.58 -4.07 -2.11
CA LEU A 237 -15.83 -5.21 -2.98
C LEU A 237 -16.27 -6.39 -2.13
N ALA A 238 -16.98 -7.35 -2.74
CA ALA A 238 -17.39 -8.57 -2.07
C ALA A 238 -16.16 -9.37 -1.60
N THR A 239 -16.04 -9.50 -0.29
CA THR A 239 -15.04 -10.28 0.44
C THR A 239 -15.67 -10.72 1.76
N PRO A 240 -15.18 -11.80 2.41
CA PRO A 240 -15.68 -12.21 3.71
C PRO A 240 -15.70 -11.08 4.76
N LEU A 241 -14.69 -10.20 4.72
CA LEU A 241 -14.63 -9.01 5.59
C LEU A 241 -15.79 -8.05 5.29
N ALA A 242 -15.99 -7.69 4.02
CA ALA A 242 -16.97 -6.69 3.63
C ALA A 242 -18.41 -7.20 3.87
N THR A 243 -18.70 -8.44 3.50
CA THR A 243 -20.04 -9.04 3.65
C THR A 243 -20.43 -9.22 5.11
N SER A 244 -19.46 -9.59 5.97
CA SER A 244 -19.65 -9.63 7.42
C SER A 244 -19.87 -8.24 8.02
N PHE A 245 -19.17 -7.22 7.51
CA PHE A 245 -19.29 -5.83 7.98
C PHE A 245 -20.65 -5.21 7.63
N VAL A 246 -21.11 -5.36 6.38
CA VAL A 246 -22.39 -4.79 5.94
C VAL A 246 -23.60 -5.70 6.20
N LYS A 247 -23.37 -6.96 6.61
CA LYS A 247 -24.39 -8.00 6.80
C LYS A 247 -25.24 -8.24 5.53
N LEU A 248 -24.60 -8.17 4.36
CA LEU A 248 -25.20 -8.42 3.03
C LEU A 248 -24.50 -9.59 2.35
N LYS A 249 -25.21 -10.26 1.43
CA LYS A 249 -24.59 -11.24 0.53
C LYS A 249 -23.77 -10.54 -0.56
N ASP A 250 -22.86 -11.29 -1.20
CA ASP A 250 -21.97 -10.78 -2.24
C ASP A 250 -22.71 -10.00 -3.34
N GLU A 251 -23.76 -10.58 -3.92
CA GLU A 251 -24.54 -9.95 -5.00
C GLU A 251 -25.25 -8.65 -4.54
N GLU A 252 -25.79 -8.64 -3.31
CA GLU A 252 -26.47 -7.48 -2.74
C GLU A 252 -25.47 -6.35 -2.47
N LEU A 253 -24.32 -6.67 -1.88
CA LEU A 253 -23.25 -5.72 -1.65
C LEU A 253 -22.75 -5.14 -2.97
N GLU A 254 -22.50 -5.98 -3.98
CA GLU A 254 -22.05 -5.52 -5.29
C GLU A 254 -23.09 -4.59 -5.95
N HIS A 255 -24.37 -4.95 -5.89
CA HIS A 255 -25.44 -4.11 -6.42
C HIS A 255 -25.45 -2.72 -5.75
N VAL A 256 -25.39 -2.68 -4.41
CA VAL A 256 -25.35 -1.43 -3.65
C VAL A 256 -24.11 -0.61 -4.01
N MET A 257 -22.92 -1.21 -4.01
CA MET A 257 -21.69 -0.47 -4.29
C MET A 257 -21.61 0.00 -5.74
N ASN A 258 -22.11 -0.77 -6.71
CA ASN A 258 -22.21 -0.34 -8.11
C ASN A 258 -23.16 0.86 -8.29
N SER A 259 -24.24 0.92 -7.50
CA SER A 259 -25.17 2.06 -7.54
C SER A 259 -24.50 3.35 -7.08
N LEU A 260 -23.63 3.25 -6.07
CA LEU A 260 -22.87 4.36 -5.47
C LEU A 260 -21.56 4.69 -6.20
N ALA A 261 -21.03 3.76 -6.99
CA ALA A 261 -19.76 3.93 -7.70
C ALA A 261 -19.83 5.05 -8.74
N ASN A 262 -18.74 5.82 -8.87
CA ASN A 262 -18.61 6.83 -9.91
C ASN A 262 -18.37 6.22 -11.30
N LEU A 263 -17.48 5.22 -11.39
CA LEU A 263 -17.25 4.46 -12.62
C LEU A 263 -18.38 3.44 -12.83
N LYS A 264 -19.12 3.56 -13.93
CA LYS A 264 -20.22 2.66 -14.30
C LYS A 264 -19.76 1.56 -15.28
N GLY A 265 -20.47 0.45 -15.29
CA GLY A 265 -20.26 -0.66 -16.25
C GLY A 265 -19.23 -1.71 -15.83
N VAL A 266 -18.54 -1.52 -14.70
CA VAL A 266 -17.60 -2.48 -14.13
C VAL A 266 -17.85 -2.61 -12.63
N THR A 267 -17.74 -3.82 -12.10
CA THR A 267 -17.81 -4.11 -10.68
C THR A 267 -16.42 -4.41 -10.17
N LEU A 268 -16.01 -3.76 -9.09
CA LEU A 268 -14.72 -4.02 -8.45
C LEU A 268 -14.69 -5.44 -7.87
N LYS A 269 -13.67 -6.22 -8.20
CA LYS A 269 -13.46 -7.60 -7.75
C LYS A 269 -12.08 -7.74 -7.11
N ALA A 270 -11.89 -8.85 -6.38
CA ALA A 270 -10.60 -9.14 -5.72
C ALA A 270 -9.44 -9.20 -6.73
N ILE A 271 -9.71 -9.65 -7.96
CA ILE A 271 -8.72 -9.71 -9.04
C ILE A 271 -8.19 -8.34 -9.45
N ASP A 272 -9.00 -7.28 -9.37
CA ASP A 272 -8.57 -5.92 -9.68
C ASP A 272 -7.56 -5.40 -8.65
N VAL A 273 -7.79 -5.73 -7.37
CA VAL A 273 -6.85 -5.42 -6.28
C VAL A 273 -5.59 -6.26 -6.40
N ALA A 274 -5.71 -7.55 -6.74
CA ALA A 274 -4.57 -8.43 -6.99
C ALA A 274 -3.70 -7.95 -8.17
N ASN A 275 -4.32 -7.47 -9.26
CA ASN A 275 -3.60 -6.88 -10.39
C ASN A 275 -2.83 -5.60 -9.98
N ALA A 276 -3.42 -4.77 -9.14
CA ALA A 276 -2.72 -3.60 -8.58
C ALA A 276 -1.57 -4.02 -7.66
N ALA A 277 -1.74 -5.08 -6.85
CA ALA A 277 -0.69 -5.67 -6.04
C ALA A 277 0.45 -6.22 -6.91
N LEU A 278 0.12 -6.91 -8.00
CA LEU A 278 1.08 -7.45 -8.97
C LEU A 278 1.93 -6.33 -9.58
N TYR A 279 1.28 -5.25 -10.04
CA TYR A 279 1.99 -4.07 -10.54
C TYR A 279 2.97 -3.54 -9.49
N LEU A 280 2.51 -3.28 -8.26
CA LEU A 280 3.38 -2.76 -7.19
C LEU A 280 4.48 -3.74 -6.79
N ALA A 281 4.26 -5.05 -6.86
CA ALA A 281 5.25 -6.08 -6.55
C ALA A 281 6.34 -6.19 -7.62
N SER A 282 5.99 -5.93 -8.87
CA SER A 282 6.83 -6.13 -10.05
C SER A 282 7.84 -4.99 -10.33
N ASP A 283 8.74 -5.23 -11.29
CA ASP A 283 9.75 -4.25 -11.73
C ASP A 283 9.11 -3.09 -12.54
N GLU A 284 7.89 -3.26 -13.02
CA GLU A 284 7.10 -2.22 -13.68
C GLU A 284 6.83 -1.03 -12.74
N ALA A 285 6.76 -1.27 -11.43
CA ALA A 285 6.63 -0.24 -10.40
C ALA A 285 7.96 0.15 -9.74
N ARG A 286 9.12 -0.07 -10.39
CA ARG A 286 10.47 0.13 -9.83
C ARG A 286 10.76 1.52 -9.26
N TYR A 287 9.98 2.54 -9.63
CA TYR A 287 10.14 3.92 -9.14
C TYR A 287 8.92 4.44 -8.36
N VAL A 288 8.02 3.54 -7.95
CA VAL A 288 6.84 3.86 -7.12
C VAL A 288 7.12 3.43 -5.68
N SER A 289 7.21 4.39 -4.77
CA SER A 289 7.38 4.16 -3.32
C SER A 289 6.70 5.28 -2.53
N GLY A 290 6.15 4.96 -1.36
CA GLY A 290 5.38 5.85 -0.50
C GLY A 290 3.97 6.18 -1.03
N HIS A 291 3.51 5.48 -2.06
CA HIS A 291 2.26 5.78 -2.75
C HIS A 291 1.05 5.07 -2.13
N ASN A 292 -0.11 5.72 -2.20
CA ASN A 292 -1.40 5.12 -1.91
C ASN A 292 -2.18 4.93 -3.21
N LEU A 293 -2.13 3.72 -3.76
CA LEU A 293 -2.77 3.43 -5.05
C LEU A 293 -4.25 3.16 -4.82
N PHE A 294 -5.12 4.07 -5.27
CA PHE A 294 -6.57 3.89 -5.19
C PHE A 294 -7.08 2.96 -6.29
N ILE A 295 -7.93 2.01 -5.91
CA ILE A 295 -8.67 1.12 -6.81
C ILE A 295 -10.16 1.32 -6.54
N ASP A 296 -10.69 2.48 -6.96
CA ASP A 296 -11.97 2.98 -6.47
C ASP A 296 -12.90 3.60 -7.53
N GLY A 297 -12.51 3.56 -8.80
CA GLY A 297 -13.31 4.14 -9.88
C GLY A 297 -13.56 5.65 -9.74
N GLY A 298 -12.71 6.37 -8.98
CA GLY A 298 -12.86 7.79 -8.71
C GLY A 298 -13.80 8.13 -7.54
N PHE A 299 -14.24 7.13 -6.76
CA PHE A 299 -15.10 7.34 -5.59
C PHE A 299 -14.53 8.35 -4.60
N SER A 300 -13.22 8.31 -4.34
CA SER A 300 -12.58 9.18 -3.34
C SER A 300 -12.45 10.66 -3.73
N ILE A 301 -12.64 11.01 -5.00
CA ILE A 301 -12.40 12.36 -5.51
C ILE A 301 -13.67 13.09 -5.97
N VAL A 302 -14.84 12.47 -5.83
CA VAL A 302 -16.12 13.04 -6.23
C VAL A 302 -17.01 13.32 -5.01
N ASN A 303 -17.71 14.45 -5.04
CA ASN A 303 -18.88 14.65 -4.20
C ASN A 303 -20.12 14.53 -5.11
N PRO A 304 -20.89 13.44 -5.03
CA PRO A 304 -22.04 13.23 -5.93
C PRO A 304 -23.13 14.28 -5.76
N SER A 305 -23.15 15.01 -4.63
CA SER A 305 -24.14 16.04 -4.34
C SER A 305 -23.94 17.35 -5.13
N PHE A 306 -22.77 17.55 -5.75
CA PHE A 306 -22.50 18.79 -6.49
C PHE A 306 -23.21 18.85 -7.85
N HIS A 307 -23.55 17.72 -8.46
CA HIS A 307 -24.29 17.65 -9.73
C HIS A 307 -23.73 18.51 -10.88
N MET A 308 -22.42 18.85 -10.86
CA MET A 308 -21.80 19.79 -11.82
C MET A 308 -21.70 19.24 -13.25
N PHE A 309 -21.59 17.91 -13.40
CA PHE A 309 -21.49 17.23 -14.69
C PHE A 309 -22.69 16.30 -14.88
N GLN A 310 -23.82 16.83 -15.32
CA GLN A 310 -25.02 16.06 -15.71
C GLN A 310 -25.15 16.07 -17.23
N TYR A 311 -25.27 14.88 -17.82
CA TYR A 311 -25.67 14.75 -19.22
C TYR A 311 -27.20 14.86 -19.30
N PRO A 312 -27.75 15.46 -20.36
CA PRO A 312 -29.19 15.38 -20.62
C PRO A 312 -29.61 13.92 -20.71
N ASP A 313 -30.77 13.58 -20.14
CA ASP A 313 -31.38 12.27 -20.36
C ASP A 313 -31.55 12.05 -21.88
N SER A 314 -31.00 10.95 -22.37
CA SER A 314 -31.07 10.54 -23.79
C SER A 314 -32.44 9.98 -24.15
#